data_AF-A0A4D7YNI1-F1
#
_entry.id   AF-A0A4D7YNI1-F1
#
_cell.length_a   1.000
_cell.length_b   1.000
_cell.length_c   1.000
_cell.angle_alpha   90.00
_cell.angle_beta   90.00
_cell.angle_gamma   90.00
#
_symmetry.space_group_name_H-M   'P 1'
#
loop_
_entity.id
_entity.type
_entity.pdbx_description
1 polymer ?
#
loop_
_entity_poly.entity_id
_entity_poly.type
_entity_poly.pdbx_seq_one_letter_code
_entity_poly.pdbx_strand_id
1 'polypeptide(L)'
;MANVTLMPAAEGSFITRMSALFAELHTVGARHGEMPDDACDKLSEAAWIISDAIINAPVTCEADVAGKLRHAALLVACPHGEYTSEQPAIAGALNDLQRLRKEEWAQAVKAARS
;
A
#
# COMPACT_ATOMS: atom_id res chain seq x y z
N MET A 1 -17.40 2.13 -3.68
CA MET A 1 -16.48 3.25 -3.98
C MET A 1 -16.34 4.07 -2.71
N ALA A 2 -15.14 4.15 -2.12
CA ALA A 2 -14.92 5.00 -0.95
C ALA A 2 -15.04 6.48 -1.38
N ASN A 3 -15.77 7.28 -0.61
CA ASN A 3 -15.88 8.72 -0.84
C ASN A 3 -14.57 9.36 -0.35
N VAL A 4 -13.68 9.72 -1.27
CA VAL A 4 -12.37 10.31 -0.93
C VAL A 4 -12.47 11.82 -0.98
N THR A 5 -12.39 12.48 0.19
CA THR A 5 -12.17 13.93 0.26
C THR A 5 -10.71 14.21 -0.09
N LEU A 6 -10.48 14.87 -1.23
CA LEU A 6 -9.13 15.21 -1.70
C LEU A 6 -8.57 16.39 -0.90
N MET A 7 -7.62 16.12 -0.01
CA MET A 7 -6.68 17.14 0.45
C MET A 7 -5.67 17.45 -0.67
N PRO A 8 -5.13 18.69 -0.77
CA PRO A 8 -4.14 19.01 -1.80
C PRO A 8 -3.00 17.99 -1.78
N ALA A 9 -2.70 17.42 -2.96
CA ALA A 9 -1.77 16.30 -3.07
C ALA A 9 -0.35 16.75 -2.70
N ALA A 10 0.22 16.14 -1.66
CA ALA A 10 1.67 16.17 -1.43
C ALA A 10 2.40 15.50 -2.62
N GLU A 11 3.66 15.86 -2.87
CA GLU A 11 4.48 15.25 -3.91
C GLU A 11 4.55 13.72 -3.77
N GLY A 12 4.64 12.99 -4.88
CA GLY A 12 4.78 11.53 -4.93
C GLY A 12 3.56 10.75 -5.45
N SER A 13 3.69 9.43 -5.59
CA SER A 13 2.59 8.56 -6.03
C SER A 13 1.58 8.33 -4.89
N PHE A 14 0.33 7.99 -5.26
CA PHE A 14 -0.71 7.67 -4.28
C PHE A 14 -0.27 6.58 -3.31
N ILE A 15 0.28 5.48 -3.83
CA ILE A 15 0.77 4.35 -3.03
C ILE A 15 1.83 4.81 -2.04
N THR A 16 2.79 5.63 -2.47
CA THR A 16 3.86 6.13 -1.60
C THR A 16 3.30 6.95 -0.44
N ARG A 17 2.37 7.89 -0.72
CA ARG A 17 1.75 8.72 0.31
C ARG A 17 0.92 7.89 1.30
N MET A 18 0.15 6.92 0.81
CA MET A 18 -0.68 6.08 1.67
C MET A 18 0.15 5.11 2.50
N SER A 19 1.24 4.57 1.97
CA SER A 19 2.19 3.75 2.75
C SER A 19 2.84 4.56 3.87
N ALA A 20 3.18 5.83 3.63
CA ALA A 20 3.69 6.71 4.69
C ALA A 20 2.64 6.96 5.78
N LEU A 21 1.40 7.30 5.40
CA LEU A 21 0.31 7.49 6.34
C LEU A 21 0.02 6.22 7.17
N PHE A 22 0.03 5.05 6.52
CA PHE A 22 -0.14 3.77 7.20
C PHE A 22 0.94 3.56 8.28
N ALA A 23 2.21 3.80 7.94
CA ALA A 23 3.31 3.70 8.89
C ALA A 23 3.18 4.72 10.05
N GLU A 24 2.73 5.95 9.75
CA GLU A 24 2.49 6.95 10.78
C GLU A 24 1.44 6.49 11.79
N LEU A 25 0.30 5.96 11.34
CA LEU A 25 -0.75 5.42 12.19
C LEU A 25 -0.23 4.29 13.09
N HIS A 26 0.59 3.38 12.53
CA HIS A 26 1.19 2.27 13.26
C HIS A 26 2.21 2.68 14.32
N THR A 27 2.73 3.91 14.27
CA THR A 27 3.66 4.42 15.28
C THR A 27 2.99 5.31 16.33
N VAL A 28 1.71 5.65 16.19
CA VAL A 28 1.02 6.56 17.13
C VAL A 28 0.97 5.95 18.53
N GLY A 29 0.56 4.69 18.66
CA GLY A 29 0.47 4.01 19.96
C GLY A 29 1.83 3.94 20.68
N ALA A 30 2.89 3.59 19.94
CA ALA A 30 4.25 3.55 20.49
C ALA A 30 4.77 4.93 20.93
N ARG A 31 4.37 6.01 20.24
CA ARG A 31 4.82 7.38 20.55
C ARG A 31 4.07 8.02 21.71
N HIS A 32 2.79 7.72 21.86
CA HIS A 32 1.91 8.44 22.80
C HIS A 32 1.52 7.60 24.03
N GLY A 33 1.77 6.29 24.04
CA GLY A 33 1.50 5.43 25.20
C GLY A 33 0.00 5.13 25.36
N GLU A 34 -0.50 5.24 26.59
CA GLU A 34 -1.92 5.02 26.89
C GLU A 34 -2.81 5.99 26.13
N MET A 35 -3.82 5.44 25.47
CA MET A 35 -4.79 6.18 24.67
C MET A 35 -6.18 5.61 24.94
N PRO A 36 -7.24 6.43 24.91
CA PRO A 36 -8.61 5.93 25.04
C PRO A 36 -8.90 4.84 24.00
N ASP A 37 -9.57 3.77 24.42
CA ASP A 37 -9.88 2.62 23.56
C ASP A 37 -10.60 3.04 22.27
N ASP A 38 -11.58 3.94 22.35
CA ASP A 38 -12.30 4.47 21.18
C ASP A 38 -11.34 5.11 20.14
N ALA A 39 -10.27 5.76 20.59
CA ALA A 39 -9.30 6.38 19.70
C ALA A 39 -8.37 5.30 19.08
N CYS A 40 -7.96 4.30 19.85
CA CYS A 40 -7.22 3.13 19.36
C CYS A 40 -8.00 2.39 18.27
N ASP A 41 -9.30 2.19 18.48
CA ASP A 41 -10.19 1.53 17.53
C ASP A 41 -10.29 2.33 16.22
N LYS A 42 -10.46 3.65 16.31
CA LYS A 42 -10.55 4.51 15.12
C LYS A 42 -9.26 4.58 14.33
N LEU A 43 -8.10 4.56 15.01
CA LEU A 43 -6.80 4.50 14.34
C LEU A 43 -6.61 3.15 13.63
N SER A 44 -7.03 2.06 14.26
CA SER A 44 -6.95 0.72 13.68
C SER A 44 -7.88 0.58 12.46
N GLU A 45 -9.11 1.10 12.55
CA GLU A 45 -10.06 1.17 11.45
C GLU A 45 -9.49 1.96 10.27
N ALA A 46 -8.89 3.14 10.54
CA ALA A 46 -8.24 3.94 9.52
C ALA A 46 -7.08 3.20 8.84
N ALA A 47 -6.24 2.51 9.63
CA ALA A 47 -5.12 1.73 9.10
C ALA A 47 -5.59 0.61 8.16
N TRP A 48 -6.71 -0.07 8.48
CA TRP A 48 -7.29 -1.09 7.60
C TRP A 48 -7.81 -0.51 6.29
N ILE A 49 -8.53 0.61 6.33
CA ILE A 49 -9.03 1.29 5.13
C ILE A 49 -7.88 1.70 4.21
N ILE A 50 -6.80 2.24 4.79
CA ILE A 50 -5.62 2.66 4.04
C ILE A 50 -4.89 1.45 3.45
N SER A 51 -4.73 0.37 4.22
CA SER A 51 -4.10 -0.86 3.75
C SER A 51 -4.84 -1.42 2.53
N ASP A 52 -6.17 -1.53 2.59
CA ASP A 52 -6.99 -1.99 1.46
C ASP A 52 -6.84 -1.07 0.23
N ALA A 53 -6.82 0.25 0.45
CA ALA A 53 -6.63 1.21 -0.64
C ALA A 53 -5.26 1.07 -1.32
N ILE A 54 -4.19 0.79 -0.57
CA ILE A 54 -2.85 0.53 -1.12
C ILE A 54 -2.84 -0.75 -1.94
N ILE A 55 -3.41 -1.83 -1.41
CA ILE A 55 -3.43 -3.15 -2.04
C ILE A 55 -4.17 -3.08 -3.39
N ASN A 56 -5.30 -2.39 -3.43
CA ASN A 56 -6.16 -2.28 -4.60
C ASN A 56 -5.79 -1.12 -5.54
N ALA A 57 -4.80 -0.29 -5.21
CA ALA A 57 -4.39 0.83 -6.05
C ALA A 57 -3.89 0.34 -7.43
N PRO A 58 -4.22 1.02 -8.53
CA PRO A 58 -3.69 0.67 -9.84
C PRO A 58 -2.18 0.92 -9.90
N VAL A 59 -1.48 0.05 -10.63
CA VAL A 59 -0.03 0.13 -10.86
C VAL A 59 0.21 0.55 -12.30
N THR A 60 0.96 1.65 -12.47
CA THR A 60 1.32 2.20 -13.78
C THR A 60 2.82 2.22 -14.06
N CYS A 61 3.65 2.11 -13.03
CA CYS A 61 5.11 2.09 -13.13
C CYS A 61 5.76 1.19 -12.07
N GLU A 62 7.06 0.97 -12.18
CA GLU A 62 7.81 0.14 -11.23
C GLU A 62 7.83 0.73 -9.83
N ALA A 63 7.76 2.07 -9.70
CA ALA A 63 7.72 2.73 -8.41
C ALA A 63 6.44 2.39 -7.63
N ASP A 64 5.32 2.20 -8.32
CA ASP A 64 4.05 1.78 -7.72
C ASP A 64 4.14 0.34 -7.19
N VAL A 65 4.73 -0.57 -7.97
CA VAL A 65 5.00 -1.96 -7.54
C VAL A 65 5.89 -1.96 -6.30
N ALA A 66 6.99 -1.20 -6.35
CA ALA A 66 7.91 -1.08 -5.21
C ALA A 66 7.19 -0.52 -3.98
N GLY A 67 6.27 0.42 -4.14
CA GLY A 67 5.41 0.93 -3.08
C GLY A 67 4.55 -0.18 -2.44
N LYS A 68 3.85 -0.99 -3.24
CA LYS A 68 3.06 -2.12 -2.73
C LYS A 68 3.91 -3.16 -2.02
N LEU A 69 5.11 -3.48 -2.55
CA LEU A 69 6.04 -4.41 -1.91
C LEU A 69 6.53 -3.89 -0.55
N ARG A 70 6.82 -2.59 -0.44
CA ARG A 70 7.17 -1.98 0.86
C ARG A 70 6.02 -2.05 1.85
N HIS A 71 4.79 -1.80 1.39
CA HIS A 71 3.60 -1.95 2.23
C HIS A 71 3.44 -3.39 2.74
N ALA A 72 3.56 -4.37 1.85
CA ALA A 72 3.52 -5.79 2.24
C ALA A 72 4.61 -6.13 3.28
N ALA A 73 5.83 -5.61 3.11
CA ALA A 73 6.91 -5.80 4.07
C ALA A 73 6.59 -5.18 5.45
N LEU A 74 5.89 -4.04 5.51
CA LEU A 74 5.45 -3.44 6.77
C LEU A 74 4.45 -4.33 7.50
N LEU A 75 3.52 -4.97 6.78
CA LEU A 75 2.55 -5.90 7.37
C LEU A 75 3.25 -7.11 7.98
N VAL A 76 4.19 -7.72 7.23
CA VAL A 76 4.97 -8.89 7.67
C VAL A 76 5.85 -8.58 8.89
N ALA A 77 6.40 -7.37 8.95
CA ALA A 77 7.31 -6.96 10.02
C ALA A 77 6.59 -6.58 11.32
N CYS A 78 5.24 -6.56 11.35
CA CYS A 78 4.52 -6.07 12.51
C CYS A 78 4.67 -7.01 13.71
N PRO A 79 5.13 -6.50 14.88
CA PRO A 79 5.32 -7.33 16.06
C PRO A 79 4.01 -7.65 16.81
N HIS A 80 2.90 -6.99 16.45
CA HIS A 80 1.64 -7.03 17.20
C HIS A 80 0.65 -8.09 16.70
N GLY A 81 1.02 -8.91 15.72
CA GLY A 81 0.20 -10.01 15.21
C GLY A 81 0.19 -10.09 13.69
N GLU A 82 -0.60 -11.04 13.17
CA GLU A 82 -0.77 -11.26 11.73
C GLU A 82 -1.90 -10.36 11.18
N TYR A 83 -1.65 -9.70 10.04
CA TYR A 83 -2.70 -9.00 9.31
C TYR A 83 -3.39 -9.94 8.33
N THR A 84 -4.72 -9.96 8.36
CA THR A 84 -5.51 -10.64 7.32
C THR A 84 -5.24 -10.09 5.92
N SER A 85 -4.80 -8.82 5.82
CA SER A 85 -4.41 -8.17 4.57
C SER A 85 -2.99 -8.49 4.09
N GLU A 86 -2.19 -9.24 4.86
CA GLU A 86 -0.81 -9.59 4.50
C GLU A 86 -0.75 -10.42 3.21
N GLN A 87 -1.43 -11.56 3.17
CA GLN A 87 -1.42 -12.44 1.99
C GLN A 87 -1.98 -11.74 0.74
N PRO A 88 -3.12 -11.01 0.80
CA PRO A 88 -3.59 -10.19 -0.31
C PRO A 88 -2.57 -9.14 -0.79
N ALA A 89 -1.85 -8.48 0.12
CA ALA A 89 -0.86 -7.47 -0.24
C ALA A 89 0.31 -8.07 -1.03
N ILE A 90 0.84 -9.20 -0.57
CA ILE A 90 1.93 -9.92 -1.24
C ILE A 90 1.47 -10.41 -2.61
N ALA A 91 0.31 -11.08 -2.68
CA ALA A 91 -0.22 -11.61 -3.92
C ALA A 91 -0.53 -10.50 -4.94
N GLY A 92 -1.14 -9.40 -4.49
CA GLY A 92 -1.45 -8.25 -5.34
C GLY A 92 -0.19 -7.62 -5.94
N ALA A 93 0.83 -7.36 -5.11
CA ALA A 93 2.09 -6.77 -5.57
C ALA A 93 2.83 -7.66 -6.58
N LEU A 94 2.87 -8.98 -6.34
CA LEU A 94 3.50 -9.94 -7.25
C LEU A 94 2.76 -10.05 -8.58
N ASN A 95 1.43 -10.10 -8.55
CA ASN A 95 0.62 -10.16 -9.76
C ASN A 95 0.78 -8.89 -10.61
N ASP A 96 0.82 -7.72 -9.98
CA ASP A 96 1.07 -6.45 -10.67
C ASP A 96 2.47 -6.40 -11.30
N LEU A 97 3.50 -6.88 -10.59
CA LEU A 97 4.85 -6.98 -11.16
C LEU A 97 4.87 -7.89 -12.39
N GLN A 98 4.26 -9.07 -12.30
CA GLN A 98 4.20 -10.01 -13.41
C GLN A 98 3.47 -9.41 -14.62
N ARG A 99 2.37 -8.70 -14.38
CA ARG A 99 1.61 -8.02 -15.43
C ARG A 99 2.46 -6.95 -16.11
N LEU A 100 3.09 -6.07 -15.33
CA LEU A 100 3.91 -4.98 -15.85
C LEU A 100 5.09 -5.50 -16.68
N ARG A 101 5.80 -6.54 -16.21
CA ARG A 101 6.89 -7.17 -16.98
C ARG A 101 6.42 -7.83 -18.29
N LYS A 102 5.23 -8.43 -18.30
CA LYS A 102 4.66 -9.00 -19.54
C LYS A 102 4.34 -7.91 -20.56
N GLU A 103 3.80 -6.77 -20.10
CA GLU A 103 3.49 -5.62 -20.95
C GLU A 103 4.77 -5.01 -21.55
N GLU A 104 5.81 -4.78 -20.72
CA GLU A 104 7.12 -4.31 -21.18
C GLU A 104 7.74 -5.22 -22.25
N TRP A 105 7.73 -6.53 -21.99
CA TRP A 105 8.26 -7.51 -22.94
C TRP A 105 7.51 -7.52 -24.26
N ALA A 106 6.17 -7.45 -24.23
CA ALA A 106 5.35 -7.40 -25.43
C ALA A 106 5.66 -6.17 -26.28
N GLN A 107 5.90 -5.01 -25.65
CA GLN A 107 6.31 -3.79 -26.34
C GLN A 107 7.72 -3.93 -26.96
N ALA A 108 8.67 -4.50 -26.22
CA ALA A 108 10.02 -4.74 -26.72
C ALA A 108 10.03 -5.67 -27.95
N VAL A 109 9.26 -6.76 -27.91
CA VAL A 109 9.12 -7.69 -29.06
C VAL A 109 8.47 -7.00 -30.25
N LYS A 110 7.46 -6.15 -30.03
CA LYS A 110 6.81 -5.38 -31.10
C LYS A 110 7.79 -4.42 -31.75
N ALA A 111 8.57 -3.68 -30.96
CA ALA A 111 9.58 -2.74 -31.44
C ALA A 111 10.72 -3.43 -32.21
N ALA A 112 11.10 -4.66 -31.82
CA ALA A 112 12.11 -5.42 -32.53
C ALA A 112 11.64 -6.01 -33.88
N ARG A 113 10.32 -6.03 -34.14
CA ARG A 113 9.72 -6.54 -35.38
C ARG A 113 9.38 -5.46 -36.41
N SER A 114 9.43 -4.19 -36.02
CA SER A 114 9.22 -3.01 -36.87
C SER A 114 10.55 -2.48 -37.38
#